data_AF-A0A937M8T6-F1
#
_entry.id   AF-A0A937M8T6-F1
#
_cell.length_a   1.000
_cell.length_b   1.000
_cell.length_c   1.000
_cell.angle_alpha   90.00
_cell.angle_beta   90.00
_cell.angle_gamma   90.00
#
_symmetry.space_group_name_H-M   'P 1'
#
loop_
_entity.id
_entity.type
_entity.pdbx_description
1 polymer ?
#
loop_
_entity_poly.entity_id
_entity_poly.type
_entity_poly.pdbx_seq_one_letter_code
_entity_poly.pdbx_strand_id
1 'polypeptide(L)' 'MKQLLDFIEGITVWTGKSFGWCILILALATTYEVIVRYAFRDPTAWAFDISYIMYGAMFMMAGAYTLS' A
#
# COMPACT_ATOMS: atom_id res chain seq x y z
N MET A 1 3.12 -32.69 -4.04
CA MET A 1 3.34 -31.82 -2.86
C MET A 1 4.32 -30.69 -3.12
N LYS A 2 5.54 -30.94 -3.63
CA LYS A 2 6.53 -29.87 -3.91
C LYS A 2 6.03 -28.77 -4.87
N GLN A 3 5.42 -29.16 -6.00
CA GLN A 3 4.90 -28.17 -6.96
C GLN A 3 3.82 -27.23 -6.41
N LEU A 4 3.08 -27.65 -5.38
CA LEU A 4 2.03 -26.84 -4.75
C LEU A 4 2.65 -25.86 -3.74
N LEU A 5 3.71 -26.29 -3.04
CA LEU A 5 4.53 -25.42 -2.19
C LEU A 5 5.26 -24.36 -3.02
N ASP A 6 5.91 -24.75 -4.12
CA ASP A 6 6.64 -23.83 -4.99
C ASP A 6 5.69 -22.77 -5.61
N PHE A 7 4.45 -23.16 -5.91
CA PHE A 7 3.42 -22.23 -6.41
C PHE A 7 2.98 -21.23 -5.35
N ILE A 8 2.76 -21.68 -4.11
CA ILE A 8 2.40 -20.81 -2.98
C ILE A 8 3.53 -19.84 -2.64
N GLU A 9 4.79 -20.30 -2.63
CA GLU A 9 5.95 -19.44 -2.45
C GLU A 9 6.04 -18.38 -3.55
N GLY A 10 5.83 -18.76 -4.82
CA GLY A 10 5.79 -17.83 -5.94
C GLY A 10 4.74 -16.73 -5.79
N ILE A 11 3.52 -17.08 -5.37
CA ILE A 11 2.44 -16.10 -5.11
C ILE A 11 2.82 -15.17 -3.97
N THR A 12 3.40 -15.71 -2.90
CA THR A 12 3.76 -14.92 -1.70
C THR A 12 4.82 -13.88 -2.04
N VAL A 13 5.88 -14.29 -2.76
CA VAL A 13 6.94 -13.38 -3.22
C VAL A 13 6.40 -12.32 -4.18
N TRP A 14 5.50 -12.70 -5.10
CA TRP A 14 4.89 -11.77 -6.04
C TRP A 14 3.99 -10.75 -5.34
N THR A 15 3.21 -11.18 -4.35
CA THR A 15 2.31 -10.33 -3.58
C THR A 15 3.09 -9.29 -2.78
N GLY A 16 4.14 -9.71 -2.09
CA GLY A 16 4.96 -8.79 -1.31
C GLY A 16 5.71 -7.77 -2.18
N LYS A 17 6.19 -8.19 -3.35
CA LYS A 17 6.83 -7.29 -4.33
C LYS A 17 5.86 -6.28 -4.94
N SER A 18 4.60 -6.68 -5.14
CA SER A 18 3.52 -5.77 -5.55
C SER A 18 3.17 -4.76 -4.45
N PHE A 19 3.21 -5.18 -3.19
CA PHE A 19 2.91 -4.32 -2.04
C PHE A 19 3.90 -3.17 -1.84
N GLY A 20 5.16 -3.36 -2.24
CA GLY A 20 6.16 -2.29 -2.23
C GLY A 20 5.74 -1.06 -3.06
N TRP A 21 4.94 -1.26 -4.12
CA TRP A 21 4.42 -0.16 -4.94
C TRP A 21 3.32 0.66 -4.24
N CYS A 22 2.60 0.07 -3.29
CA CYS A 22 1.56 0.78 -2.55
C CYS A 22 2.12 1.97 -1.76
N ILE A 23 3.38 1.90 -1.32
CA ILE A 23 4.03 2.99 -0.58
C ILE A 23 4.25 4.23 -1.47
N LEU A 24 4.59 4.01 -2.74
CA LEU A 24 4.74 5.09 -3.72
C LEU A 24 3.39 5.72 -4.05
N ILE A 25 2.34 4.90 -4.21
CA ILE A 25 0.98 5.39 -4.44
C ILE A 25 0.53 6.25 -3.25
N LEU A 26 0.81 5.83 -2.02
CA LEU A 26 0.47 6.60 -0.81
C LEU A 26 1.22 7.93 -0.76
N ALA A 27 2.53 7.92 -1.03
CA ALA A 27 3.33 9.14 -1.08
C ALA A 27 2.81 10.13 -2.14
N LEU A 28 2.42 9.63 -3.32
CA LEU A 28 1.86 10.46 -4.38
C LEU A 28 0.47 10.99 -4.02
N ALA A 29 -0.41 10.16 -3.46
CA ALA A 29 -1.76 10.56 -3.06
C ALA A 29 -1.73 11.64 -1.97
N THR A 30 -0.88 11.48 -0.95
CA THR A 30 -0.70 12.46 0.13
C THR A 30 -0.08 13.77 -0.38
N THR A 31 0.93 13.69 -1.26
CA THR A 31 1.53 14.87 -1.88
C THR A 31 0.52 15.63 -2.75
N TYR A 32 -0.28 14.90 -3.54
CA TYR A 32 -1.38 15.48 -4.32
C TYR A 32 -2.39 16.19 -3.42
N GLU A 33 -2.83 15.55 -2.34
CA GLU A 33 -3.77 16.16 -1.40
C GLU A 33 -3.23 17.46 -0.79
N VAL A 34 -1.95 17.47 -0.38
CA VAL A 34 -1.27 18.66 0.14
C VAL A 34 -1.29 19.77 -0.92
N ILE A 35 -0.96 19.46 -2.18
CA ILE A 35 -1.00 20.44 -3.27
C ILE A 35 -2.42 20.98 -3.48
N VAL A 36 -3.43 20.12 -3.58
CA VAL A 36 -4.81 20.57 -3.81
C VAL A 36 -5.32 21.40 -2.63
N ARG A 37 -5.06 20.95 -1.41
CA ARG A 37 -5.53 21.63 -0.20
C ARG A 37 -4.86 23.00 -0.02
N TYR A 38 -3.56 23.12 -0.24
CA TYR A 38 -2.83 24.36 0.02
C TYR A 38 -2.74 25.29 -1.19
N ALA A 39 -2.59 24.76 -2.41
CA ALA A 39 -2.49 25.57 -3.63
C ALA A 39 -3.87 25.90 -4.22
N PHE A 40 -4.80 24.94 -4.20
CA PHE A 40 -6.13 25.09 -4.81
C PHE A 40 -7.25 25.36 -3.80
N ARG A 41 -6.98 25.28 -2.48
CA ARG A 41 -7.95 25.50 -1.40
C ARG A 41 -9.20 24.61 -1.47
N ASP A 42 -9.13 23.50 -2.20
CA ASP A 42 -10.26 22.60 -2.43
C ASP A 42 -9.98 21.19 -1.86
N PRO A 43 -10.29 20.93 -0.58
CA PRO A 43 -9.96 19.65 0.04
C PRO A 43 -10.75 18.49 -0.59
N THR A 44 -10.05 17.46 -1.05
CA THR A 44 -10.65 16.24 -1.60
C THR A 44 -11.13 15.29 -0.51
N ALA A 45 -12.44 15.01 -0.44
CA ALA A 45 -13.04 14.17 0.60
C ALA A 45 -12.49 12.73 0.66
N TRP A 46 -12.09 12.17 -0.49
CA TRP A 46 -11.62 10.78 -0.59
C TRP A 46 -10.17 10.57 -0.11
N ALA A 47 -9.38 11.63 0.01
CA ALA A 47 -7.94 11.48 0.26
C ALA A 47 -7.62 10.95 1.67
N PHE A 48 -8.44 11.32 2.65
CA PHE A 48 -8.36 10.78 4.00
C PHE A 48 -8.65 9.27 4.04
N ASP A 49 -9.73 8.84 3.39
CA ASP A 49 -10.15 7.43 3.37
C ASP A 49 -9.11 6.55 2.66
N ILE A 50 -8.54 7.01 1.55
CA ILE A 50 -7.48 6.30 0.83
C ILE A 50 -6.23 6.14 1.69
N SER A 51 -5.80 7.23 2.33
CA SER A 51 -4.61 7.21 3.19
C SER A 51 -4.80 6.25 4.37
N TYR A 52 -5.98 6.29 5.02
CA TYR A 52 -6.30 5.45 6.16
C TYR A 52 -6.26 3.94 5.81
N ILE A 53 -6.92 3.54 4.73
CA ILE A 53 -6.98 2.14 4.32
C ILE A 53 -5.61 1.64 3.86
N MET A 54 -4.86 2.43 3.09
CA MET A 54 -3.53 2.02 2.62
C MET A 54 -2.50 1.94 3.75
N TYR A 55 -2.55 2.82 4.75
CA TYR A 55 -1.73 2.67 5.95
C TYR A 55 -2.05 1.37 6.71
N GLY A 56 -3.34 1.04 6.87
CA GLY A 56 -3.77 -0.23 7.47
C GLY A 56 -3.28 -1.45 6.69
N ALA A 57 -3.37 -1.39 5.36
CA ALA A 57 -2.90 -2.44 4.46
C ALA A 57 -1.38 -2.65 4.57
N MET A 58 -0.60 -1.56 4.62
CA MET A 58 0.85 -1.62 4.82
C MET A 58 1.23 -2.18 6.18
N PHE A 59 0.50 -1.81 7.23
CA PHE A 59 0.74 -2.33 8.58
C PHE A 59 0.56 -3.84 8.65
N MET A 60 -0.52 -4.38 8.06
CA MET A 60 -0.75 -5.83 8.04
C MET A 60 0.32 -6.58 7.24
N MET A 61 0.77 -6.04 6.11
CA MET A 61 1.83 -6.66 5.32
C MET A 61 3.21 -6.56 5.98
N ALA A 62 3.50 -5.44 6.65
CA ALA A 62 4.71 -5.31 7.46
C ALA A 62 4.74 -6.35 8.59
N GLY A 63 3.60 -6.56 9.26
CA GLY A 63 3.46 -7.61 10.29
C GLY A 63 3.76 -9.01 9.75
N ALA A 64 3.25 -9.34 8.55
CA ALA A 64 3.53 -10.63 7.90
C ALA A 64 5.01 -10.82 7.54
N TYR A 65 5.70 -9.76 7.09
CA TYR A 65 7.13 -9.80 6.76
C TYR A 65 8.06 -9.84 7.98
N THR A 66 7.64 -9.33 9.13
CA THR A 66 8.44 -9.38 10.38
C THR A 66 8.26 -10.68 11.17
N LEU A 67 7.21 -11.47 10.89
CA LEU A 67 6.95 -12.75 11.55
C LEU A 67 7.59 -13.95 10.83
N SER A 68 8.12 -13.75 9.62
CA SER A 68 8.82 -14.78 8.83
C SER A 68 10.26 -15.02 9.29
#